data_AF-A0A2T7PQZ4-F1
#
_entry.id   AF-A0A2T7PQZ4-F1
#
_cell.length_a   1.000
_cell.length_b   1.000
_cell.length_c   1.000
_cell.angle_alpha   90.00
_cell.angle_beta   90.00
_cell.angle_gamma   90.00
#
_symmetry.space_group_name_H-M   'P 1'
#
loop_
_entity.id
_entity.type
_entity.pdbx_description
1 polymer ?
#
loop_
_entity_poly.entity_id
_entity_poly.type
_entity_poly.pdbx_seq_one_letter_code
_entity_poly.pdbx_strand_id
1 'polypeptide(L)'
;MTIAMVKGEQSVLVSLGKADVVSGRPVTKETKFLMNSLTKTFLGQLLGVLISESSKNISWDTRVKDILGPDFQLVTSEVTQEVTLRDLLSHRSGLSSGNLAVRSTYPQGWTKADLVKHLHHLPLSVPFRKTFLYSNMGSMLVAYVIEKLGGASWDTLMVDKLLSPLGMSQSRALNNHKELEGTEFAKPYVPVNGNLTACDTQLFDQGPLSAVCLLSSNAEDMVKWIKFNLRSGCLEDGRQLIRRDIWMEMWHHQIDLSPMFLKAVDKSSTNWPVRDISEGYGLFWFLNKYRGFKICWHGGGLYSHYTLAWMIPEKEIGLYISINGYSGDSKPFSIVESLVYYTADLLLGYQPWLDQKSICYYPSYWTNSNKQSSKHKMNEEFMTVSKLEVFLSKKHANPVELVTTGVGHKQEHVSVKPVSEDDKRLSSPSEAQSFPRTLSALPVYSYAGVYFNPLFGNLTFFADITCSCLQSKMNMLSGILHPVRNHTFDVELTESLRFLSKPSKQMPPQAAFKVDFTVDSNGEVSGVDVHSGWSMEVPIHFIRRFR
;
A
#
# COMPACT_ATOMS: atom_id res chain seq x y z
N MET A 1 -0.72 4.30 -10.48
CA MET A 1 -0.52 3.19 -9.52
C MET A 1 -0.21 1.92 -10.27
N THR A 2 0.72 1.13 -9.77
CA THR A 2 0.93 -0.26 -10.17
C THR A 2 0.86 -1.20 -8.97
N ILE A 3 0.43 -2.43 -9.22
CA ILE A 3 0.44 -3.53 -8.26
C ILE A 3 1.03 -4.75 -8.98
N ALA A 4 2.05 -5.36 -8.39
CA ALA A 4 2.54 -6.68 -8.77
C ALA A 4 2.16 -7.68 -7.68
N MET A 5 1.49 -8.75 -8.06
CA MET A 5 1.09 -9.86 -7.20
C MET A 5 1.78 -11.12 -7.68
N VAL A 6 2.33 -11.90 -6.75
CA VAL A 6 2.93 -13.21 -7.00
C VAL A 6 2.33 -14.22 -6.04
N LYS A 7 2.02 -15.42 -6.55
CA LYS A 7 1.65 -16.59 -5.76
C LYS A 7 2.26 -17.84 -6.40
N GLY A 8 3.27 -18.41 -5.74
CA GLY A 8 4.12 -19.43 -6.34
C GLY A 8 4.77 -18.89 -7.62
N GLU A 9 4.61 -19.62 -8.73
CA GLU A 9 5.15 -19.20 -10.03
C GLU A 9 4.27 -18.22 -10.80
N GLN A 10 3.03 -18.04 -10.39
CA GLN A 10 2.07 -17.17 -11.08
C GLN A 10 2.24 -15.72 -10.63
N SER A 11 2.02 -14.79 -11.56
CA SER A 11 1.98 -13.36 -11.25
C SER A 11 0.83 -12.66 -11.97
N VAL A 12 0.32 -11.61 -11.34
CA VAL A 12 -0.70 -10.72 -11.89
C VAL A 12 -0.23 -9.28 -11.71
N LEU A 13 -0.32 -8.49 -12.78
CA LEU A 13 0.07 -7.09 -12.79
C LEU A 13 -1.16 -6.22 -13.04
N VAL A 14 -1.31 -5.17 -12.25
CA VAL A 14 -2.40 -4.21 -12.37
C VAL A 14 -1.81 -2.81 -12.46
N SER A 15 -2.27 -2.04 -13.45
CA SER A 15 -1.85 -0.65 -13.68
C SER A 15 -3.07 0.24 -13.83
N LEU A 16 -3.10 1.35 -13.08
CA LEU A 16 -4.25 2.23 -12.95
C LEU A 16 -3.83 3.70 -12.88
N GLY A 17 -4.60 4.57 -13.54
CA GLY A 17 -4.44 6.02 -13.49
C GLY A 17 -3.36 6.56 -14.42
N LYS A 18 -2.87 7.77 -14.12
CA LYS A 18 -1.94 8.53 -14.98
C LYS A 18 -0.54 8.58 -14.39
N ALA A 19 0.47 8.25 -15.20
CA ALA A 19 1.88 8.44 -14.89
C ALA A 19 2.24 9.93 -15.01
N ASP A 20 1.56 10.67 -15.87
CA ASP A 20 1.64 12.12 -16.01
C ASP A 20 0.23 12.67 -16.19
N VAL A 21 -0.22 13.46 -15.22
CA VAL A 21 -1.57 14.04 -15.20
C VAL A 21 -1.74 15.08 -16.31
N VAL A 22 -0.67 15.82 -16.64
CA VAL A 22 -0.68 16.93 -17.61
C VAL A 22 -0.76 16.39 -19.03
N SER A 23 0.10 15.45 -19.40
CA SER A 23 0.05 14.82 -20.74
C SER A 23 -1.03 13.76 -20.88
N GLY A 24 -1.63 13.33 -19.76
CA GLY A 24 -2.61 12.24 -19.75
C GLY A 24 -2.00 10.84 -19.88
N ARG A 25 -0.67 10.72 -19.90
CA ARG A 25 0.02 9.43 -20.10
C ARG A 25 -0.43 8.40 -19.05
N PRO A 26 -0.94 7.23 -19.47
CA PRO A 26 -1.41 6.21 -18.54
C PRO A 26 -0.23 5.59 -17.78
N VAL A 27 -0.51 5.07 -16.59
CA VAL A 27 0.39 4.13 -15.92
C VAL A 27 0.29 2.78 -16.63
N THR A 28 1.43 2.21 -16.96
CA THR A 28 1.58 0.87 -17.53
C THR A 28 2.38 -0.03 -16.57
N LYS A 29 2.54 -1.32 -16.90
CA LYS A 29 3.35 -2.25 -16.08
C LYS A 29 4.85 -1.95 -16.14
N GLU A 30 5.29 -1.24 -17.18
CA GLU A 30 6.67 -0.81 -17.44
C GLU A 30 6.99 0.57 -16.83
N THR A 31 5.96 1.32 -16.43
CA THR A 31 6.11 2.66 -15.82
C THR A 31 6.97 2.56 -14.57
N LYS A 32 8.03 3.39 -14.50
CA LYS A 32 8.99 3.36 -13.42
C LYS A 32 8.56 4.27 -12.27
N PHE A 33 8.70 3.79 -11.05
CA PHE A 33 8.49 4.55 -9.83
C PHE A 33 9.78 4.53 -9.00
N LEU A 34 10.08 5.62 -8.32
CA LEU A 34 11.11 5.63 -7.29
C LEU A 34 10.68 4.72 -6.14
N MET A 35 11.57 3.83 -5.72
CA MET A 35 11.33 2.89 -4.64
C MET A 35 11.61 3.47 -3.26
N ASN A 36 12.31 4.61 -3.18
CA ASN A 36 12.58 5.31 -1.93
C ASN A 36 13.20 4.36 -0.91
N SER A 37 12.78 4.41 0.35
CA SER A 37 13.37 3.58 1.41
C SER A 37 13.29 2.06 1.16
N LEU A 38 12.46 1.55 0.25
CA LEU A 38 12.53 0.14 -0.16
C LEU A 38 13.90 -0.20 -0.78
N THR A 39 14.60 0.78 -1.36
CA THR A 39 15.99 0.67 -1.85
C THR A 39 16.93 0.06 -0.81
N LYS A 40 16.69 0.28 0.48
CA LYS A 40 17.55 -0.28 1.54
C LYS A 40 17.54 -1.81 1.55
N THR A 41 16.39 -2.43 1.25
CA THR A 41 16.32 -3.90 1.12
C THR A 41 17.26 -4.39 0.02
N PHE A 42 17.31 -3.70 -1.12
CA PHE A 42 18.24 -3.99 -2.22
C PHE A 42 19.70 -3.74 -1.82
N LEU A 43 20.00 -2.69 -1.06
CA LEU A 43 21.36 -2.49 -0.50
C LEU A 43 21.77 -3.65 0.42
N GLY A 44 20.87 -4.09 1.30
CA GLY A 44 21.11 -5.25 2.15
C GLY A 44 21.37 -6.52 1.34
N GLN A 45 20.59 -6.74 0.28
CA GLN A 45 20.78 -7.87 -0.64
C GLN A 45 22.11 -7.77 -1.39
N LEU A 46 22.45 -6.60 -1.93
CA LEU A 46 23.72 -6.36 -2.61
C LEU A 46 24.92 -6.62 -1.70
N LEU A 47 24.87 -6.17 -0.45
CA LEU A 47 25.89 -6.50 0.54
C LEU A 47 25.92 -8.01 0.83
N GLY A 48 24.76 -8.67 0.89
CA GLY A 48 24.65 -10.13 1.01
C GLY A 48 25.30 -10.87 -0.17
N VAL A 49 25.18 -10.34 -1.40
CA VAL A 49 25.90 -10.86 -2.59
C VAL A 49 27.40 -10.71 -2.39
N LEU A 50 27.88 -9.53 -2.03
CA LEU A 50 29.32 -9.28 -1.83
C LEU A 50 29.91 -10.14 -0.71
N ILE A 51 29.17 -10.36 0.38
CA ILE A 51 29.56 -11.29 1.46
C ILE A 51 29.62 -12.72 0.93
N SER A 52 28.64 -13.13 0.12
CA SER A 52 28.57 -14.48 -0.45
C SER A 52 29.70 -14.77 -1.43
N GLU A 53 30.13 -13.77 -2.20
CA GLU A 53 31.26 -13.85 -3.14
C GLU A 53 32.63 -13.69 -2.47
N SER A 54 32.69 -13.16 -1.24
CA SER A 54 33.96 -12.83 -0.60
C SER A 54 34.77 -14.07 -0.23
N SER A 55 36.05 -14.06 -0.59
CA SER A 55 37.04 -15.00 -0.03
C SER A 55 37.58 -14.53 1.34
N LYS A 56 37.29 -13.30 1.74
CA LYS A 56 37.64 -12.75 3.06
C LYS A 56 36.57 -13.16 4.07
N ASN A 57 36.95 -13.23 5.34
CA ASN A 57 36.03 -13.53 6.44
C ASN A 57 35.13 -12.31 6.78
N ILE A 58 34.24 -11.96 5.85
CA ILE A 58 33.24 -10.89 6.03
C ILE A 58 31.90 -11.55 6.36
N SER A 59 31.20 -10.99 7.35
CA SER A 59 29.86 -11.40 7.78
C SER A 59 29.05 -10.17 8.19
N TRP A 60 27.78 -10.36 8.54
CA TRP A 60 26.97 -9.29 9.11
C TRP A 60 27.58 -8.71 10.40
N ASP A 61 28.34 -9.50 11.15
CA ASP A 61 28.98 -9.09 12.41
C ASP A 61 30.37 -8.48 12.21
N THR A 62 30.85 -8.35 10.97
CA THR A 62 32.10 -7.64 10.68
C THR A 62 31.98 -6.17 11.10
N ARG A 63 33.00 -5.68 11.81
CA ARG A 63 33.08 -4.28 12.24
C ARG A 63 33.32 -3.39 11.04
N VAL A 64 32.65 -2.24 11.00
CA VAL A 64 32.77 -1.28 9.89
C VAL A 64 34.20 -0.75 9.79
N LYS A 65 34.87 -0.54 10.93
CA LYS A 65 36.27 -0.08 10.99
C LYS A 65 37.24 -1.07 10.32
N ASP A 66 36.99 -2.37 10.40
CA ASP A 66 37.84 -3.39 9.79
C ASP A 66 37.79 -3.32 8.25
N ILE A 67 36.73 -2.71 7.69
CA ILE A 67 36.56 -2.51 6.26
C ILE A 67 37.06 -1.13 5.83
N LEU A 68 36.72 -0.09 6.59
CA LEU A 68 37.00 1.31 6.22
C LEU A 68 38.39 1.80 6.66
N GLY A 69 39.05 1.06 7.55
CA GLY A 69 40.39 1.37 8.03
C GLY A 69 40.41 2.31 9.26
N PRO A 70 41.61 2.67 9.73
CA PRO A 70 41.82 3.38 10.99
C PRO A 70 41.28 4.81 11.01
N ASP A 71 41.15 5.45 9.84
CA ASP A 71 40.63 6.82 9.70
C ASP A 71 39.11 6.91 9.88
N PHE A 72 38.41 5.77 9.92
CA PHE A 72 36.98 5.74 10.21
C PHE A 72 36.70 6.11 11.66
N GLN A 73 35.85 7.13 11.84
CA GLN A 73 35.44 7.62 13.14
C GLN A 73 33.95 7.95 13.16
N LEU A 74 33.30 7.58 14.26
CA LEU A 74 31.96 8.01 14.64
C LEU A 74 32.04 8.79 15.97
N VAL A 75 30.88 9.21 16.46
CA VAL A 75 30.71 10.14 17.60
C VAL A 75 31.52 9.74 18.83
N THR A 76 31.55 8.44 19.16
CA THR A 76 32.26 7.93 20.33
C THR A 76 33.25 6.85 19.90
N SER A 77 34.31 6.69 20.71
CA SER A 77 35.30 5.63 20.50
C SER A 77 34.65 4.24 20.51
N GLU A 78 33.71 4.00 21.42
CA GLU A 78 32.95 2.76 21.53
C GLU A 78 32.22 2.43 20.21
N VAL A 79 31.38 3.34 19.71
CA VAL A 79 30.63 3.09 18.48
C VAL A 79 31.57 2.95 17.28
N THR A 80 32.66 3.72 17.25
CA THR A 80 33.68 3.60 16.21
C THR A 80 34.34 2.22 16.18
N GLN A 81 34.69 1.64 17.34
CA GLN A 81 35.35 0.34 17.40
C GLN A 81 34.38 -0.83 17.19
N GLU A 82 33.13 -0.70 17.63
CA GLU A 82 32.25 -1.85 17.80
C GLU A 82 31.08 -1.91 16.82
N VAL A 83 30.80 -0.84 16.06
CA VAL A 83 29.70 -0.87 15.09
C VAL A 83 29.95 -1.89 13.99
N THR A 84 28.98 -2.77 13.78
CA THR A 84 28.98 -3.83 12.77
C THR A 84 28.06 -3.50 11.60
N LEU A 85 28.17 -4.26 10.51
CA LEU A 85 27.20 -4.18 9.41
C LEU A 85 25.78 -4.46 9.91
N ARG A 86 25.60 -5.49 10.75
CA ARG A 86 24.34 -5.85 11.40
C ARG A 86 23.73 -4.67 12.14
N ASP A 87 24.54 -3.92 12.89
CA ASP A 87 24.05 -2.76 13.64
C ASP A 87 23.50 -1.66 12.73
N LEU A 88 24.11 -1.45 11.57
CA LEU A 88 23.65 -0.46 10.58
C LEU A 88 22.39 -0.92 9.86
N LEU A 89 22.36 -2.17 9.39
CA LEU A 89 21.22 -2.74 8.66
C LEU A 89 19.98 -2.92 9.54
N SER A 90 20.15 -3.13 10.85
CA SER A 90 19.05 -3.23 11.81
C SER A 90 18.70 -1.93 12.53
N HIS A 91 19.29 -0.79 12.12
CA HIS A 91 19.00 0.53 12.67
C HIS A 91 19.19 0.63 14.20
N ARG A 92 20.25 0.02 14.73
CA ARG A 92 20.58 0.03 16.17
C ARG A 92 21.92 0.70 16.50
N SER A 93 22.49 1.45 15.56
CA SER A 93 23.76 2.18 15.77
C SER A 93 23.63 3.43 16.63
N GLY A 94 22.41 3.97 16.80
CA GLY A 94 22.16 5.24 17.49
C GLY A 94 22.43 6.48 16.65
N LEU A 95 22.93 6.33 15.41
CA LEU A 95 23.14 7.44 14.49
C LEU A 95 21.81 8.14 14.17
N SER A 96 21.84 9.47 14.14
CA SER A 96 20.67 10.29 13.82
C SER A 96 20.03 9.89 12.48
N SER A 97 18.73 10.15 12.36
CA SER A 97 17.95 9.82 11.17
C SER A 97 18.45 10.55 9.91
N GLY A 98 19.19 11.65 10.08
CA GLY A 98 19.54 12.56 8.99
C GLY A 98 18.28 13.19 8.42
N ASN A 99 17.54 13.94 9.26
CA ASN A 99 16.27 14.55 8.86
C ASN A 99 16.45 15.49 7.65
N LEU A 100 15.33 15.92 7.05
CA LEU A 100 15.35 16.78 5.87
C LEU A 100 16.20 18.04 6.08
N ALA A 101 16.19 18.64 7.28
CA ALA A 101 17.02 19.80 7.56
C ALA A 101 18.52 19.50 7.42
N VAL A 102 19.00 18.39 7.97
CA VAL A 102 20.39 17.95 7.80
C VAL A 102 20.68 17.63 6.33
N ARG A 103 19.71 17.05 5.60
CA ARG A 103 19.84 16.69 4.18
C ARG A 103 19.93 17.91 3.26
N SER A 104 19.16 18.95 3.57
CA SER A 104 19.10 20.19 2.82
C SER A 104 20.31 21.11 3.07
N THR A 105 21.17 20.78 4.03
CA THR A 105 22.36 21.58 4.38
C THR A 105 23.67 21.01 3.84
N TYR A 106 23.67 19.89 3.12
CA TYR A 106 24.92 19.39 2.54
C TYR A 106 25.44 20.38 1.51
N PRO A 107 26.74 20.73 1.54
CA PRO A 107 27.34 21.47 0.46
C PRO A 107 27.18 20.70 -0.85
N GLN A 108 26.86 21.43 -1.92
CA GLN A 108 26.68 20.84 -3.24
C GLN A 108 27.95 20.07 -3.66
N GLY A 109 27.77 18.87 -4.20
CA GLY A 109 28.87 18.03 -4.68
C GLY A 109 29.53 17.14 -3.61
N TRP A 110 29.05 17.14 -2.37
CA TRP A 110 29.53 16.20 -1.36
C TRP A 110 29.35 14.73 -1.77
N THR A 111 30.43 13.97 -1.64
CA THR A 111 30.41 12.52 -1.87
C THR A 111 30.02 11.76 -0.59
N LYS A 112 29.73 10.46 -0.72
CA LYS A 112 29.56 9.57 0.45
C LYS A 112 30.81 9.55 1.33
N ALA A 113 32.00 9.59 0.74
CA ALA A 113 33.25 9.65 1.49
C ALA A 113 33.36 10.93 2.34
N ASP A 114 32.95 12.08 1.78
CA ASP A 114 32.95 13.35 2.52
C ASP A 114 31.96 13.29 3.68
N LEU A 115 30.75 12.76 3.46
CA LEU A 115 29.78 12.62 4.54
C LEU A 115 30.29 11.67 5.65
N VAL A 116 30.91 10.55 5.30
CA VAL A 116 31.48 9.61 6.28
C VAL A 116 32.56 10.26 7.14
N LYS A 117 33.45 11.09 6.56
CA LYS A 117 34.47 11.83 7.32
C LYS A 117 33.88 12.76 8.38
N HIS A 118 32.66 13.25 8.16
CA HIS A 118 32.00 14.20 9.07
C HIS A 118 30.99 13.54 10.02
N LEU A 119 30.75 12.22 9.94
CA LEU A 119 29.77 11.53 10.80
C LEU A 119 30.12 11.63 12.29
N HIS A 120 31.40 11.78 12.64
CA HIS A 120 31.84 11.95 14.03
C HIS A 120 31.33 13.26 14.68
N HIS A 121 30.92 14.26 13.89
CA HIS A 121 30.30 15.49 14.39
C HIS A 121 28.80 15.35 14.68
N LEU A 122 28.16 14.26 14.25
CA LEU A 122 26.71 14.09 14.36
C LEU A 122 26.36 13.31 15.63
N PRO A 123 25.85 13.94 16.70
CA PRO A 123 25.61 13.26 17.97
C PRO A 123 24.69 12.05 17.83
N LEU A 124 24.92 11.02 18.65
CA LEU A 124 24.01 9.89 18.76
C LEU A 124 22.66 10.40 19.32
N SER A 125 21.57 9.98 18.69
CA SER A 125 20.22 10.35 19.12
C SER A 125 19.65 9.38 20.15
N VAL A 126 20.17 8.15 20.19
CA VAL A 126 19.87 7.13 21.21
C VAL A 126 21.14 6.33 21.52
N PRO A 127 21.23 5.67 22.70
CA PRO A 127 22.38 4.84 23.02
C PRO A 127 22.59 3.67 22.04
N PHE A 128 23.85 3.32 21.80
CA PHE A 128 24.24 2.24 20.90
C PHE A 128 23.60 0.90 21.31
N ARG A 129 23.00 0.20 20.32
CA ARG A 129 22.28 -1.09 20.44
C ARG A 129 21.08 -1.13 21.39
N LYS A 130 20.68 -0.02 22.01
CA LYS A 130 19.58 0.00 22.98
C LYS A 130 18.20 0.21 22.37
N THR A 131 18.11 0.98 21.29
CA THR A 131 16.83 1.41 20.74
C THR A 131 16.88 1.38 19.22
N PHE A 132 15.84 0.82 18.60
CA PHE A 132 15.63 0.97 17.16
C PHE A 132 15.39 2.44 16.81
N LEU A 133 16.30 3.00 16.01
CA LEU A 133 16.22 4.34 15.47
C LEU A 133 16.53 4.32 13.98
N TYR A 134 15.49 4.43 13.17
CA TYR A 134 15.61 4.46 11.71
C TYR A 134 16.60 5.55 11.25
N SER A 135 17.70 5.13 10.63
CA SER A 135 18.81 6.00 10.27
C SER A 135 19.19 5.92 8.80
N ASN A 136 18.88 6.98 8.04
CA ASN A 136 19.38 7.11 6.67
C ASN A 136 20.90 7.33 6.64
N MET A 137 21.48 7.91 7.69
CA MET A 137 22.95 8.05 7.82
C MET A 137 23.62 6.69 7.96
N GLY A 138 23.06 5.82 8.82
CA GLY A 138 23.52 4.44 8.93
C GLY A 138 23.39 3.67 7.63
N SER A 139 22.27 3.80 6.91
CA SER A 139 22.11 3.19 5.58
C SER A 139 23.05 3.76 4.52
N MET A 140 23.35 5.05 4.56
CA MET A 140 24.33 5.68 3.67
C MET A 140 25.73 5.12 3.94
N LEU A 141 26.09 4.90 5.21
CA LEU A 141 27.34 4.26 5.59
C LEU A 141 27.41 2.80 5.07
N VAL A 142 26.31 2.05 5.06
CA VAL A 142 26.25 0.72 4.41
C VAL A 142 26.54 0.84 2.92
N ALA A 143 25.96 1.82 2.22
CA ALA A 143 26.25 2.03 0.80
C ALA A 143 27.73 2.37 0.56
N TYR A 144 28.35 3.17 1.43
CA TYR A 144 29.79 3.45 1.33
C TYR A 144 30.65 2.20 1.58
N VAL A 145 30.27 1.35 2.53
CA VAL A 145 30.94 0.05 2.75
C VAL A 145 30.82 -0.84 1.51
N ILE A 146 29.64 -0.92 0.87
CA ILE A 146 29.43 -1.66 -0.38
C ILE A 146 30.42 -1.20 -1.46
N GLU A 147 30.60 0.12 -1.63
CA GLU A 147 31.56 0.66 -2.60
C GLU A 147 33.00 0.27 -2.28
N LYS A 148 33.38 0.24 -0.99
CA LYS A 148 34.72 -0.18 -0.57
C LYS A 148 34.97 -1.67 -0.74
N LEU A 149 33.96 -2.50 -0.52
CA LEU A 149 34.08 -3.95 -0.71
C LEU A 149 34.06 -4.33 -2.19
N GLY A 150 33.18 -3.72 -2.97
CA GLY A 150 32.98 -4.03 -4.39
C GLY A 150 33.93 -3.30 -5.35
N GLY A 151 34.60 -2.23 -4.90
CA GLY A 151 35.58 -1.49 -5.71
C GLY A 151 34.98 -0.62 -6.82
N ALA A 152 33.66 -0.42 -6.82
CA ALA A 152 32.93 0.40 -7.78
C ALA A 152 31.80 1.18 -7.06
N SER A 153 31.12 2.09 -7.76
CA SER A 153 30.01 2.84 -7.18
C SER A 153 28.81 1.95 -6.86
N TRP A 154 27.99 2.35 -5.88
CA TRP A 154 26.86 1.53 -5.42
C TRP A 154 25.87 1.22 -6.54
N ASP A 155 25.64 2.16 -7.45
CA ASP A 155 24.75 2.06 -8.60
C ASP A 155 25.28 1.08 -9.64
N THR A 156 26.59 1.12 -9.93
CA THR A 156 27.24 0.14 -10.81
C THR A 156 27.12 -1.26 -10.20
N LEU A 157 27.50 -1.41 -8.93
CA LEU A 157 27.40 -2.68 -8.22
C LEU A 157 25.96 -3.20 -8.13
N MET A 158 24.99 -2.32 -7.89
CA MET A 158 23.57 -2.67 -7.86
C MET A 158 23.11 -3.25 -9.19
N VAL A 159 23.49 -2.62 -10.31
CA VAL A 159 23.15 -3.10 -11.64
C VAL A 159 23.86 -4.42 -11.95
N ASP A 160 25.17 -4.50 -11.73
CA ASP A 160 25.99 -5.62 -12.18
C ASP A 160 25.80 -6.87 -11.33
N LYS A 161 25.69 -6.71 -10.00
CA LYS A 161 25.71 -7.81 -9.04
C LYS A 161 24.32 -8.24 -8.56
N LEU A 162 23.29 -7.41 -8.75
CA LEU A 162 21.94 -7.74 -8.29
C LEU A 162 20.91 -7.63 -9.42
N LEU A 163 20.70 -6.45 -10.01
CA LEU A 163 19.60 -6.26 -10.97
C LEU A 163 19.77 -7.08 -12.24
N SER A 164 20.96 -7.10 -12.84
CA SER A 164 21.23 -7.85 -14.08
C SER A 164 21.12 -9.37 -13.89
N PRO A 165 21.70 -9.99 -12.84
CA PRO A 165 21.48 -11.40 -12.53
C PRO A 165 20.01 -11.77 -12.31
N LEU A 166 19.19 -10.86 -11.78
CA LEU A 166 17.74 -11.04 -11.61
C LEU A 166 16.94 -10.77 -12.90
N GLY A 167 17.60 -10.31 -13.98
CA GLY A 167 16.95 -9.93 -15.22
C GLY A 167 16.12 -8.64 -15.12
N MET A 168 16.35 -7.80 -14.12
CA MET A 168 15.62 -6.55 -13.87
C MET A 168 16.13 -5.40 -14.76
N SER A 169 16.03 -5.60 -16.08
CA SER A 169 16.65 -4.72 -17.10
C SER A 169 16.01 -3.33 -17.24
N GLN A 170 14.85 -3.09 -16.61
CA GLN A 170 14.19 -1.80 -16.58
C GLN A 170 14.45 -1.05 -15.28
N SER A 171 14.95 -1.71 -14.25
CA SER A 171 15.28 -1.06 -12.98
C SER A 171 16.53 -0.21 -13.10
N ARG A 172 16.59 0.93 -12.40
CA ARG A 172 17.70 1.89 -12.48
C ARG A 172 18.12 2.34 -11.10
N ALA A 173 19.43 2.29 -10.83
CA ALA A 173 20.05 2.94 -9.68
C ALA A 173 20.48 4.34 -10.10
N LEU A 174 19.83 5.37 -9.57
CA LEU A 174 20.00 6.76 -10.02
C LEU A 174 20.91 7.51 -9.06
N ASN A 175 21.83 8.30 -9.61
CA ASN A 175 22.69 9.21 -8.84
C ASN A 175 22.42 10.68 -9.18
N ASN A 176 21.65 10.94 -10.23
CA ASN A 176 21.32 12.28 -10.67
C ASN A 176 19.80 12.41 -10.80
N HIS A 177 19.23 13.39 -10.10
CA HIS A 177 17.80 13.66 -10.12
C HIS A 177 17.27 14.00 -11.52
N LYS A 178 18.11 14.55 -12.41
CA LYS A 178 17.72 14.87 -13.79
C LYS A 178 17.33 13.64 -14.60
N GLU A 179 17.82 12.46 -14.21
CA GLU A 179 17.41 11.19 -14.84
C GLU A 179 15.89 10.95 -14.68
N LEU A 180 15.24 11.56 -13.67
CA LEU A 180 13.80 11.47 -13.45
C LEU A 180 12.95 12.31 -14.40
N GLU A 181 13.57 13.19 -15.19
CA GLU A 181 12.87 13.99 -16.21
C GLU A 181 12.48 13.14 -17.44
N GLY A 182 13.02 11.91 -17.52
CA GLY A 182 12.68 10.93 -18.55
C GLY A 182 11.20 10.57 -18.59
N THR A 183 10.70 10.27 -19.79
CA THR A 183 9.27 9.97 -20.03
C THR A 183 8.82 8.62 -19.47
N GLU A 184 9.75 7.75 -19.08
CA GLU A 184 9.47 6.43 -18.52
C GLU A 184 9.10 6.45 -17.04
N PHE A 185 9.38 7.54 -16.32
CA PHE A 185 9.08 7.68 -14.89
C PHE A 185 7.67 8.22 -14.66
N ALA A 186 6.99 7.71 -13.64
CA ALA A 186 5.77 8.32 -13.15
C ALA A 186 6.10 9.65 -12.46
N LYS A 187 5.51 10.75 -12.92
CA LYS A 187 5.71 12.07 -12.33
C LYS A 187 5.05 12.14 -10.95
N PRO A 188 5.75 12.65 -9.92
CA PRO A 188 5.20 12.83 -8.59
C PRO A 188 4.22 14.00 -8.56
N TYR A 189 3.03 13.81 -7.98
CA TYR A 189 2.04 14.88 -7.79
C TYR A 189 1.65 15.04 -6.32
N VAL A 190 1.65 16.28 -5.85
CA VAL A 190 1.17 16.67 -4.51
C VAL A 190 -0.06 17.59 -4.64
N PRO A 191 -1.05 17.49 -3.73
CA PRO A 191 -2.13 18.46 -3.67
C PRO A 191 -1.62 19.78 -3.10
N VAL A 192 -1.73 20.87 -3.89
CA VAL A 192 -1.43 22.25 -3.49
C VAL A 192 -2.67 23.08 -3.74
N ASN A 193 -3.27 23.63 -2.68
CA ASN A 193 -4.52 24.40 -2.75
C ASN A 193 -5.64 23.66 -3.50
N GLY A 194 -5.78 22.35 -3.28
CA GLY A 194 -6.77 21.50 -3.95
C GLY A 194 -6.40 21.02 -5.34
N ASN A 195 -5.33 21.54 -5.95
CA ASN A 195 -4.87 21.13 -7.29
C ASN A 195 -3.69 20.17 -7.23
N LEU A 196 -3.63 19.21 -8.15
CA LEU A 196 -2.48 18.33 -8.30
C LEU A 196 -1.32 19.07 -8.99
N THR A 197 -0.25 19.31 -8.27
CA THR A 197 0.95 19.98 -8.75
C THR A 197 2.10 18.98 -8.83
N ALA A 198 2.79 18.94 -9.97
CA ALA A 198 3.96 18.08 -10.13
C ALA A 198 5.10 18.55 -9.20
N CYS A 199 5.78 17.62 -8.53
CA CYS A 199 6.97 17.97 -7.76
C CYS A 199 8.17 18.22 -8.70
N ASP A 200 8.99 19.20 -8.33
CA ASP A 200 10.26 19.47 -9.00
C ASP A 200 11.23 18.28 -8.79
N THR A 201 11.89 17.84 -9.87
CA THR A 201 12.87 16.75 -9.81
C THR A 201 14.07 17.11 -8.94
N GLN A 202 14.40 18.40 -8.77
CA GLN A 202 15.46 18.87 -7.89
C GLN A 202 15.27 18.43 -6.43
N LEU A 203 14.02 18.22 -5.99
CA LEU A 203 13.75 17.69 -4.65
C LEU A 203 14.33 16.29 -4.45
N PHE A 204 14.55 15.53 -5.52
CA PHE A 204 15.17 14.21 -5.50
C PHE A 204 16.69 14.25 -5.63
N ASP A 205 17.31 15.43 -5.60
CA ASP A 205 18.75 15.52 -5.40
C ASP A 205 19.08 15.18 -3.95
N GLN A 206 19.65 14.00 -3.74
CA GLN A 206 19.95 13.47 -2.41
C GLN A 206 21.45 13.41 -2.13
N GLY A 207 22.28 13.88 -3.06
CA GLY A 207 23.74 13.84 -2.97
C GLY A 207 24.26 12.50 -2.43
N PRO A 208 24.94 12.47 -1.28
CA PRO A 208 25.48 11.22 -0.72
C PRO A 208 24.41 10.20 -0.30
N LEU A 209 23.14 10.60 -0.14
CA LEU A 209 22.03 9.72 0.24
C LEU A 209 21.27 9.12 -0.95
N SER A 210 21.70 9.34 -2.19
CA SER A 210 21.05 8.73 -3.36
C SER A 210 20.88 7.21 -3.21
N ALA A 211 21.91 6.52 -2.70
CA ALA A 211 21.88 5.07 -2.47
C ALA A 211 20.79 4.59 -1.51
N VAL A 212 20.25 5.44 -0.63
CA VAL A 212 19.24 5.02 0.35
C VAL A 212 17.80 5.17 -0.14
N CYS A 213 17.61 5.76 -1.33
CA CYS A 213 16.28 6.09 -1.84
C CYS A 213 16.09 6.14 -3.37
N LEU A 214 17.14 6.30 -4.18
CA LEU A 214 17.02 6.56 -5.61
C LEU A 214 17.18 5.32 -6.49
N LEU A 215 16.77 4.15 -6.00
CA LEU A 215 16.51 3.01 -6.87
C LEU A 215 15.10 3.13 -7.44
N SER A 216 14.94 2.84 -8.72
CA SER A 216 13.64 2.83 -9.40
C SER A 216 13.38 1.48 -10.04
N SER A 217 12.11 1.11 -10.11
CA SER A 217 11.67 -0.12 -10.77
C SER A 217 10.23 0.02 -11.28
N ASN A 218 9.74 -1.02 -11.94
CA ASN A 218 8.39 -1.14 -12.46
C ASN A 218 7.76 -2.47 -12.01
N ALA A 219 6.50 -2.70 -12.37
CA ALA A 219 5.77 -3.86 -11.88
C ALA A 219 6.35 -5.19 -12.41
N GLU A 220 6.82 -5.20 -13.66
CA GLU A 220 7.39 -6.41 -14.29
C GLU A 220 8.69 -6.86 -13.64
N ASP A 221 9.62 -5.93 -13.41
CA ASP A 221 10.89 -6.25 -12.77
C ASP A 221 10.70 -6.63 -11.30
N MET A 222 9.73 -6.01 -10.61
CA MET A 222 9.46 -6.33 -9.22
C MET A 222 8.87 -7.73 -9.03
N VAL A 223 8.23 -8.34 -10.05
CA VAL A 223 7.87 -9.77 -9.99
C VAL A 223 9.13 -10.64 -9.86
N LYS A 224 10.19 -10.34 -10.62
CA LYS A 224 11.46 -11.10 -10.58
C LYS A 224 12.11 -10.98 -9.21
N TRP A 225 12.14 -9.76 -8.67
CA TRP A 225 12.64 -9.52 -7.31
C TRP A 225 11.79 -10.20 -6.23
N ILE A 226 10.46 -10.18 -6.36
CA ILE A 226 9.57 -10.90 -5.43
C ILE A 226 9.89 -12.40 -5.44
N LYS A 227 9.97 -13.02 -6.62
CA LYS A 227 10.32 -14.45 -6.75
C LYS A 227 11.69 -14.76 -6.15
N PHE A 228 12.69 -13.91 -6.41
CA PHE A 228 14.03 -14.04 -5.80
C PHE A 228 13.98 -14.03 -4.27
N ASN A 229 13.17 -13.15 -3.68
CA ASN A 229 12.97 -13.11 -2.23
C ASN A 229 12.30 -14.38 -1.70
N LEU A 230 11.21 -14.82 -2.34
CA LEU A 230 10.48 -16.03 -1.94
C LEU A 230 11.34 -17.30 -2.07
N ARG A 231 12.27 -17.32 -3.01
CA ARG A 231 13.26 -18.39 -3.20
C ARG A 231 14.52 -18.23 -2.34
N SER A 232 14.50 -17.34 -1.36
CA SER A 232 15.59 -17.14 -0.39
C SER A 232 16.95 -16.87 -1.03
N GLY A 233 16.99 -15.96 -2.01
CA GLY A 233 18.24 -15.54 -2.66
C GLY A 233 18.69 -16.43 -3.83
N CYS A 234 17.83 -17.33 -4.31
CA CYS A 234 18.10 -18.20 -5.45
C CYS A 234 17.49 -17.62 -6.74
N LEU A 235 18.27 -17.67 -7.82
CA LEU A 235 17.87 -17.26 -9.17
C LEU A 235 16.92 -18.26 -9.82
N GLU A 236 16.30 -17.86 -10.92
CA GLU A 236 15.39 -18.73 -11.68
C GLU A 236 16.10 -19.93 -12.33
N ASP A 237 17.38 -19.79 -12.66
CA ASP A 237 18.22 -20.89 -13.17
C ASP A 237 18.76 -21.83 -12.08
N GLY A 238 18.35 -21.63 -10.81
CA GLY A 238 18.76 -22.44 -9.67
C GLY A 238 20.08 -22.03 -9.02
N ARG A 239 20.81 -21.04 -9.56
CA ARG A 239 22.03 -20.54 -8.90
C ARG A 239 21.69 -19.78 -7.62
N GLN A 240 22.40 -20.09 -6.53
CA GLN A 240 22.28 -19.36 -5.26
C GLN A 240 23.12 -18.09 -5.32
N LEU A 241 22.47 -16.92 -5.52
CA LEU A 241 23.18 -15.64 -5.63
C LEU A 241 23.62 -15.12 -4.26
N ILE A 242 22.78 -15.26 -3.24
CA ILE A 242 23.10 -14.94 -1.84
C ILE A 242 23.08 -16.24 -1.07
N ARG A 243 24.17 -16.63 -0.41
CA ARG A 243 24.22 -17.86 0.38
C ARG A 243 23.05 -17.93 1.37
N ARG A 244 22.50 -19.13 1.56
CA ARG A 244 21.28 -19.33 2.35
C ARG A 244 21.44 -18.88 3.81
N ASP A 245 22.58 -19.15 4.44
CA ASP A 245 22.85 -18.71 5.82
C ASP A 245 22.90 -17.17 5.93
N ILE A 246 23.47 -16.50 4.93
CA ILE A 246 23.48 -15.03 4.84
C ILE A 246 22.06 -14.48 4.64
N TRP A 247 21.25 -15.12 3.78
CA TRP A 247 19.86 -14.72 3.52
C TRP A 247 18.97 -14.84 4.76
N MET A 248 19.04 -15.97 5.48
CA MET A 248 18.15 -16.25 6.61
C MET A 248 18.25 -15.17 7.71
N GLU A 249 19.44 -14.63 7.93
CA GLU A 249 19.68 -13.54 8.88
C GLU A 249 18.94 -12.25 8.50
N MET A 250 18.71 -11.99 7.20
CA MET A 250 18.06 -10.76 6.75
C MET A 250 16.61 -10.66 7.21
N TRP A 251 15.93 -11.80 7.31
CA TRP A 251 14.55 -11.92 7.77
C TRP A 251 14.45 -12.41 9.21
N HIS A 252 15.58 -12.59 9.90
CA HIS A 252 15.61 -12.89 11.32
C HIS A 252 15.49 -11.61 12.15
N HIS A 253 14.85 -11.70 13.31
CA HIS A 253 14.72 -10.58 14.24
C HIS A 253 16.08 -10.11 14.75
N GLN A 254 16.33 -8.80 14.69
CA GLN A 254 17.59 -8.19 15.14
C GLN A 254 17.39 -7.21 16.29
N ILE A 255 16.22 -6.58 16.35
CA ILE A 255 15.84 -5.61 17.38
C ILE A 255 14.32 -5.37 17.39
N ASP A 256 13.77 -5.10 18.57
CA ASP A 256 12.40 -4.61 18.72
C ASP A 256 12.27 -3.16 18.23
N LEU A 257 11.13 -2.83 17.63
CA LEU A 257 10.85 -1.46 17.23
C LEU A 257 10.69 -0.57 18.46
N SER A 258 11.12 0.69 18.36
CA SER A 258 10.90 1.67 19.42
C SER A 258 9.40 1.99 19.58
N PRO A 259 8.95 2.45 20.75
CA PRO A 259 7.53 2.75 20.99
C PRO A 259 6.90 3.69 19.95
N MET A 260 7.70 4.64 19.44
CA MET A 260 7.29 5.56 18.38
C MET A 260 6.97 4.83 17.07
N PHE A 261 7.82 3.87 16.67
CA PHE A 261 7.60 3.08 15.45
C PHE A 261 6.51 2.03 15.64
N LEU A 262 6.46 1.36 16.79
CA LEU A 262 5.41 0.39 17.11
C LEU A 262 4.02 1.00 16.95
N LYS A 263 3.79 2.23 17.43
CA LYS A 263 2.49 2.92 17.28
C LYS A 263 2.03 3.07 15.81
N ALA A 264 2.96 3.13 14.86
CA ALA A 264 2.65 3.32 13.45
C ALA A 264 2.37 2.00 12.72
N VAL A 265 3.01 0.91 13.12
CA VAL A 265 3.00 -0.35 12.35
C VAL A 265 2.31 -1.50 13.05
N ASP A 266 2.21 -1.47 14.38
CA ASP A 266 1.58 -2.52 15.17
C ASP A 266 0.06 -2.29 15.26
N LYS A 267 -0.69 -3.31 14.82
CA LYS A 267 -2.15 -3.36 14.82
C LYS A 267 -2.64 -4.53 15.68
N SER A 268 -1.99 -4.76 16.83
CA SER A 268 -2.38 -5.81 17.78
C SER A 268 -3.58 -5.44 18.66
N SER A 269 -3.94 -4.15 18.72
CA SER A 269 -5.06 -3.68 19.54
C SER A 269 -6.40 -4.26 19.07
N THR A 270 -7.34 -4.42 20.00
CA THR A 270 -8.67 -4.99 19.73
C THR A 270 -9.55 -4.13 18.83
N ASN A 271 -9.15 -2.88 18.55
CA ASN A 271 -9.86 -2.04 17.59
C ASN A 271 -9.73 -2.59 16.17
N TRP A 272 -8.61 -3.25 15.83
CA TRP A 272 -8.37 -3.75 14.49
C TRP A 272 -9.12 -5.07 14.26
N PRO A 273 -9.89 -5.22 13.16
CA PRO A 273 -10.65 -6.44 12.87
C PRO A 273 -9.74 -7.66 12.64
N VAL A 274 -8.54 -7.42 12.12
CA VAL A 274 -7.50 -8.41 11.90
C VAL A 274 -6.20 -7.89 12.49
N ARG A 275 -5.55 -8.73 13.30
CA ARG A 275 -4.27 -8.36 13.92
C ARG A 275 -3.14 -8.44 12.90
N ASP A 276 -2.38 -7.36 12.84
CA ASP A 276 -1.06 -7.29 12.21
C ASP A 276 -0.05 -6.92 13.30
N ILE A 277 0.64 -7.92 13.84
CA ILE A 277 1.46 -7.79 15.05
C ILE A 277 2.91 -7.56 14.61
N SER A 278 3.54 -6.49 15.09
CA SER A 278 4.95 -6.25 14.84
C SER A 278 5.79 -7.23 15.64
N GLU A 279 6.68 -7.95 14.95
CA GLU A 279 7.68 -8.83 15.57
C GLU A 279 9.04 -8.14 15.67
N GLY A 280 9.23 -6.95 15.08
CA GLY A 280 10.46 -6.16 15.18
C GLY A 280 11.05 -5.81 13.83
N TYR A 281 12.37 -5.69 13.78
CA TYR A 281 13.13 -5.36 12.57
C TYR A 281 14.26 -6.36 12.32
N GLY A 282 14.41 -6.75 11.05
CA GLY A 282 15.49 -7.57 10.50
C GLY A 282 16.64 -6.72 9.93
N LEU A 283 17.32 -7.24 8.90
CA LEU A 283 18.34 -6.47 8.17
C LEU A 283 17.67 -5.70 7.02
N PHE A 284 17.28 -4.45 7.28
CA PHE A 284 16.45 -3.60 6.41
C PHE A 284 15.05 -4.14 6.09
N TRP A 285 14.48 -4.98 6.96
CA TRP A 285 13.13 -5.53 6.80
C TRP A 285 12.32 -5.32 8.07
N PHE A 286 11.09 -4.84 7.94
CA PHE A 286 10.10 -4.96 9.03
C PHE A 286 9.58 -6.38 9.07
N LEU A 287 9.37 -6.89 10.28
CA LEU A 287 8.90 -8.24 10.55
C LEU A 287 7.57 -8.16 11.27
N ASN A 288 6.55 -8.82 10.72
CA ASN A 288 5.20 -8.83 11.28
C ASN A 288 4.60 -10.23 11.25
N LYS A 289 3.47 -10.42 11.94
CA LYS A 289 2.55 -11.54 11.76
C LYS A 289 1.16 -11.03 11.41
N TYR A 290 0.66 -11.44 10.26
CA TYR A 290 -0.68 -11.10 9.78
C TYR A 290 -1.44 -12.37 9.42
N ARG A 291 -2.67 -12.51 9.94
CA ARG A 291 -3.47 -13.75 9.85
C ARG A 291 -2.70 -15.02 10.23
N GLY A 292 -1.79 -14.90 11.19
CA GLY A 292 -0.96 -16.01 11.69
C GLY A 292 0.29 -16.32 10.85
N PHE A 293 0.44 -15.72 9.66
CA PHE A 293 1.61 -15.92 8.82
C PHE A 293 2.68 -14.87 9.08
N LYS A 294 3.95 -15.28 9.06
CA LYS A 294 5.08 -14.35 9.09
C LYS A 294 5.12 -13.52 7.81
N ILE A 295 5.34 -12.22 7.99
CA ILE A 295 5.48 -11.25 6.92
C ILE A 295 6.82 -10.54 7.04
N CYS A 296 7.53 -10.46 5.93
CA CYS A 296 8.69 -9.58 5.76
C CYS A 296 8.29 -8.46 4.82
N TRP A 297 8.45 -7.21 5.25
CA TRP A 297 8.01 -6.07 4.46
C TRP A 297 8.90 -4.84 4.58
N HIS A 298 8.80 -3.97 3.58
CA HIS A 298 9.39 -2.64 3.66
C HIS A 298 8.66 -1.67 2.74
N GLY A 299 8.55 -0.42 3.18
CA GLY A 299 7.95 0.66 2.40
C GLY A 299 8.96 1.69 1.94
N GLY A 300 8.51 2.58 1.06
CA GLY A 300 9.25 3.74 0.59
C GLY A 300 8.34 4.95 0.46
N GLY A 301 8.85 6.12 0.82
CA GLY A 301 8.13 7.38 0.67
C GLY A 301 9.07 8.56 0.49
N LEU A 302 8.93 9.28 -0.62
CA LEU A 302 9.63 10.54 -0.88
C LEU A 302 8.86 11.33 -1.95
N TYR A 303 8.51 12.57 -1.65
CA TYR A 303 7.83 13.53 -2.55
C TYR A 303 6.80 12.88 -3.49
N SER A 304 5.76 12.24 -2.93
CA SER A 304 4.65 11.59 -3.65
C SER A 304 4.91 10.27 -4.38
N HIS A 305 6.14 9.78 -4.44
CA HIS A 305 6.35 8.36 -4.70
C HIS A 305 6.17 7.57 -3.40
N TYR A 306 5.22 6.65 -3.38
CA TYR A 306 5.04 5.73 -2.25
C TYR A 306 5.02 4.30 -2.76
N THR A 307 5.79 3.46 -2.08
CA THR A 307 5.95 2.04 -2.42
C THR A 307 5.77 1.18 -1.18
N LEU A 308 5.28 -0.04 -1.38
CA LEU A 308 5.18 -1.03 -0.33
C LEU A 308 5.42 -2.42 -0.92
N ALA A 309 6.37 -3.15 -0.33
CA ALA A 309 6.60 -4.56 -0.64
C ALA A 309 6.24 -5.43 0.57
N TRP A 310 5.54 -6.52 0.33
CA TRP A 310 5.05 -7.46 1.34
C TRP A 310 5.33 -8.89 0.89
N MET A 311 6.02 -9.69 1.71
CA MET A 311 6.30 -11.10 1.44
C MET A 311 5.67 -11.99 2.51
N ILE A 312 5.00 -13.07 2.09
CA ILE A 312 4.44 -14.11 2.95
C ILE A 312 5.07 -15.45 2.52
N PRO A 313 6.29 -15.77 3.01
CA PRO A 313 7.10 -16.85 2.45
C PRO A 313 6.44 -18.23 2.55
N GLU A 314 5.76 -18.52 3.66
CA GLU A 314 5.06 -19.79 3.90
C GLU A 314 3.92 -20.07 2.91
N LYS A 315 3.47 -19.04 2.19
CA LYS A 315 2.42 -19.13 1.17
C LYS A 315 2.92 -18.81 -0.23
N GLU A 316 4.23 -18.59 -0.38
CA GLU A 316 4.86 -18.18 -1.63
C GLU A 316 4.16 -16.95 -2.24
N ILE A 317 3.68 -16.04 -1.39
CA ILE A 317 2.98 -14.82 -1.82
C ILE A 317 3.91 -13.63 -1.68
N GLY A 318 3.94 -12.79 -2.70
CA GLY A 318 4.58 -11.49 -2.61
C GLY A 318 3.82 -10.40 -3.34
N LEU A 319 3.89 -9.20 -2.79
CA LEU A 319 3.17 -8.01 -3.24
C LEU A 319 4.15 -6.85 -3.38
N TYR A 320 3.97 -6.06 -4.43
CA TYR A 320 4.60 -4.75 -4.59
C TYR A 320 3.59 -3.75 -5.12
N ILE A 321 3.42 -2.63 -4.43
CA ILE A 321 2.51 -1.55 -4.83
C ILE A 321 3.30 -0.25 -4.94
N SER A 322 3.03 0.53 -5.99
CA SER A 322 3.61 1.86 -6.20
C SER A 322 2.59 2.89 -6.65
N ILE A 323 2.64 4.08 -6.06
CA ILE A 323 1.86 5.27 -6.44
C ILE A 323 2.78 6.50 -6.60
N ASN A 324 2.33 7.45 -7.41
CA ASN A 324 3.03 8.71 -7.73
C ASN A 324 2.23 9.95 -7.31
N GLY A 325 1.31 9.81 -6.36
CA GLY A 325 0.50 10.91 -5.86
C GLY A 325 -0.75 10.44 -5.13
N TYR A 326 -1.45 11.40 -4.55
CA TYR A 326 -2.69 11.24 -3.82
C TYR A 326 -3.53 12.50 -3.97
N SER A 327 -4.83 12.40 -3.69
CA SER A 327 -5.78 13.52 -3.69
C SER A 327 -6.48 13.62 -2.34
N GLY A 328 -6.86 14.84 -1.95
CA GLY A 328 -7.56 15.11 -0.68
C GLY A 328 -6.70 14.90 0.56
N ASP A 329 -7.35 14.71 1.71
CA ASP A 329 -6.70 14.60 3.04
C ASP A 329 -6.13 13.21 3.35
N SER A 330 -6.13 12.29 2.38
CA SER A 330 -5.67 10.92 2.57
C SER A 330 -4.18 10.88 2.89
N LYS A 331 -3.80 10.18 3.97
CA LYS A 331 -2.39 9.87 4.23
C LYS A 331 -1.89 8.90 3.15
N PRO A 332 -0.87 9.25 2.35
CA PRO A 332 -0.55 8.48 1.15
C PRO A 332 -0.07 7.06 1.45
N PHE A 333 0.64 6.87 2.56
CA PHE A 333 1.09 5.55 3.00
C PHE A 333 -0.08 4.63 3.37
N SER A 334 -1.19 5.20 3.87
CA SER A 334 -2.41 4.44 4.19
C SER A 334 -3.13 3.92 2.94
N ILE A 335 -2.92 4.54 1.78
CA ILE A 335 -3.46 4.05 0.50
C ILE A 335 -2.74 2.77 0.09
N VAL A 336 -1.41 2.77 0.08
CA VAL A 336 -0.65 1.56 -0.31
C VAL A 336 -0.82 0.43 0.70
N GLU A 337 -0.87 0.77 2.00
CA GLU A 337 -1.05 -0.20 3.08
C GLU A 337 -2.42 -0.88 3.04
N SER A 338 -3.50 -0.11 2.84
CA SER A 338 -4.85 -0.68 2.75
C SER A 338 -5.05 -1.60 1.55
N LEU A 339 -4.47 -1.24 0.39
CA LEU A 339 -4.47 -2.09 -0.79
C LEU A 339 -3.66 -3.37 -0.59
N VAL A 340 -2.55 -3.31 0.16
CA VAL A 340 -1.76 -4.49 0.51
C VAL A 340 -2.59 -5.45 1.37
N TYR A 341 -3.27 -4.98 2.42
CA TYR A 341 -4.13 -5.86 3.23
C TYR A 341 -5.25 -6.50 2.41
N TYR A 342 -5.95 -5.69 1.61
CA TYR A 342 -7.02 -6.18 0.74
C TYR A 342 -6.53 -7.28 -0.21
N THR A 343 -5.41 -7.02 -0.88
CA THR A 343 -4.84 -7.95 -1.86
C THR A 343 -4.27 -9.20 -1.19
N ALA A 344 -3.62 -9.06 -0.04
CA ALA A 344 -3.09 -10.18 0.71
C ALA A 344 -4.21 -11.15 1.16
N ASP A 345 -5.34 -10.63 1.64
CA ASP A 345 -6.47 -11.46 2.04
C ASP A 345 -7.03 -12.27 0.88
N LEU A 346 -7.20 -11.65 -0.29
CA LEU A 346 -7.64 -12.34 -1.50
C LEU A 346 -6.67 -13.47 -1.89
N LEU A 347 -5.37 -13.19 -1.91
CA LEU A 347 -4.36 -14.20 -2.26
C LEU A 347 -4.27 -15.34 -1.24
N LEU A 348 -4.53 -15.05 0.03
CA LEU A 348 -4.60 -16.03 1.11
C LEU A 348 -5.92 -16.83 1.12
N GLY A 349 -6.93 -16.41 0.34
CA GLY A 349 -8.25 -17.04 0.29
C GLY A 349 -9.17 -16.66 1.45
N TYR A 350 -8.89 -15.55 2.14
CA TYR A 350 -9.76 -14.97 3.15
C TYR A 350 -10.71 -13.94 2.55
N GLN A 351 -11.86 -13.74 3.18
CA GLN A 351 -12.66 -12.55 2.94
C GLN A 351 -11.89 -11.32 3.44
N PRO A 352 -11.62 -10.33 2.57
CA PRO A 352 -10.94 -9.10 2.97
C PRO A 352 -11.69 -8.39 4.08
N TRP A 353 -10.97 -7.98 5.13
CA TRP A 353 -11.58 -7.18 6.20
C TRP A 353 -11.75 -5.70 5.81
N LEU A 354 -11.03 -5.26 4.77
CA LEU A 354 -11.26 -4.01 4.08
C LEU A 354 -12.14 -4.26 2.86
N ASP A 355 -13.09 -3.37 2.62
CA ASP A 355 -13.95 -3.37 1.44
C ASP A 355 -13.97 -1.98 0.81
N GLN A 356 -14.75 -1.82 -0.25
CA GLN A 356 -14.86 -0.57 -1.00
C GLN A 356 -15.30 0.63 -0.16
N LYS A 357 -16.05 0.41 0.91
CA LYS A 357 -16.53 1.48 1.80
C LYS A 357 -15.53 1.73 2.90
N SER A 358 -15.08 0.67 3.56
CA SER A 358 -14.23 0.77 4.75
C SER A 358 -12.81 1.23 4.43
N ILE A 359 -12.33 1.00 3.21
CA ILE A 359 -11.02 1.47 2.75
C ILE A 359 -10.89 3.00 2.75
N CYS A 360 -11.99 3.74 2.50
CA CYS A 360 -12.00 5.20 2.47
C CYS A 360 -11.78 5.81 3.86
N TYR A 361 -12.10 5.05 4.92
CA TYR A 361 -11.93 5.44 6.31
C TYR A 361 -10.66 4.85 6.94
N TYR A 362 -9.84 4.13 6.17
CA TYR A 362 -8.60 3.58 6.66
C TYR A 362 -7.52 4.68 6.82
N PRO A 363 -6.77 4.74 7.94
CA PRO A 363 -6.86 3.94 9.16
C PRO A 363 -7.68 4.65 10.27
N SER A 364 -8.32 5.78 9.96
CA SER A 364 -8.87 6.70 10.95
C SER A 364 -9.96 6.06 11.83
N TYR A 365 -10.79 5.19 11.26
CA TYR A 365 -11.84 4.49 11.98
C TYR A 365 -11.30 3.63 13.14
N TRP A 366 -10.17 2.94 12.93
CA TRP A 366 -9.60 1.99 13.90
C TRP A 366 -8.54 2.58 14.84
N THR A 367 -8.01 3.77 14.51
CA THR A 367 -6.97 4.44 15.30
C THR A 367 -7.52 5.42 16.35
N ASN A 368 -8.77 5.87 16.25
CA ASN A 368 -9.34 6.97 17.04
C ASN A 368 -10.25 6.57 18.22
N SER A 369 -9.90 5.54 19.00
CA SER A 369 -10.73 5.13 20.15
C SER A 369 -10.70 6.09 21.36
N ASN A 370 -9.80 7.08 21.41
CA ASN A 370 -9.72 8.06 22.52
C ASN A 370 -10.40 9.41 22.25
N LYS A 371 -11.15 9.56 21.14
CA LYS A 371 -11.99 10.75 20.87
C LYS A 371 -13.49 10.47 20.84
N GLN A 372 -13.91 9.25 21.17
CA GLN A 372 -15.33 8.90 21.25
C GLN A 372 -15.97 9.14 22.63
N SER A 373 -15.22 9.62 23.64
CA SER A 373 -15.76 9.90 24.99
C SER A 373 -16.29 11.32 25.20
N SER A 374 -16.37 12.18 24.19
CA SER A 374 -17.15 13.43 24.30
C SER A 374 -17.72 13.85 22.95
N LYS A 375 -19.05 13.66 22.80
CA LYS A 375 -19.91 14.08 21.68
C LYS A 375 -20.02 13.12 20.48
N HIS A 376 -20.48 11.89 20.71
CA HIS A 376 -21.54 11.30 19.89
C HIS A 376 -22.24 10.22 20.71
N LYS A 377 -23.35 10.59 21.37
CA LYS A 377 -24.35 9.62 21.79
C LYS A 377 -25.05 9.15 20.51
N MET A 378 -24.72 7.96 20.03
CA MET A 378 -25.67 7.21 19.22
C MET A 378 -26.79 6.77 20.16
N ASN A 379 -28.03 7.18 19.87
CA ASN A 379 -29.19 6.60 20.52
C ASN A 379 -29.27 5.13 20.10
N GLU A 380 -29.16 4.24 21.07
CA GLU A 380 -29.63 2.86 20.96
C GLU A 380 -31.17 2.90 20.95
N GLU A 381 -31.78 2.69 19.79
CA GLU A 381 -33.15 2.19 19.72
C GLU A 381 -33.13 0.87 18.94
N PHE A 382 -33.22 -0.22 19.70
CA PHE A 382 -33.63 -1.52 19.20
C PHE A 382 -35.05 -1.39 18.62
N MET A 383 -35.25 -1.70 17.34
CA MET A 383 -36.58 -1.91 16.77
C MET A 383 -36.68 -3.32 16.20
N THR A 384 -37.50 -4.11 16.89
CA THR A 384 -37.87 -5.51 16.71
C THR A 384 -38.38 -5.84 15.30
N VAL A 385 -37.90 -6.94 14.74
CA VAL A 385 -38.41 -7.55 13.50
C VAL A 385 -39.81 -8.09 13.75
N SER A 386 -40.83 -7.49 13.15
CA SER A 386 -42.11 -8.16 12.94
C SER A 386 -42.76 -7.68 11.65
N LYS A 387 -43.20 -8.66 10.85
CA LYS A 387 -43.96 -8.61 9.59
C LYS A 387 -43.17 -8.31 8.31
N LEU A 388 -42.92 -9.37 7.53
CA LEU A 388 -43.44 -9.52 6.16
C LEU A 388 -43.06 -10.91 5.61
N GLU A 389 -43.89 -11.89 5.96
CA GLU A 389 -44.22 -12.97 5.02
C GLU A 389 -45.03 -12.38 3.85
N VAL A 390 -45.12 -13.15 2.76
CA VAL A 390 -45.89 -12.91 1.52
C VAL A 390 -45.06 -12.27 0.39
N PHE A 391 -44.25 -13.09 -0.29
CA PHE A 391 -44.39 -13.38 -1.74
C PHE A 391 -43.31 -14.39 -2.18
N LEU A 392 -43.54 -15.68 -1.89
CA LEU A 392 -42.85 -16.77 -2.56
C LEU A 392 -43.84 -17.41 -3.54
N SER A 393 -43.72 -17.12 -4.84
CA SER A 393 -43.97 -18.10 -5.90
C SER A 393 -43.63 -17.55 -7.28
N LYS A 394 -42.63 -18.13 -7.95
CA LYS A 394 -42.82 -18.94 -9.17
C LYS A 394 -41.46 -19.35 -9.75
N LYS A 395 -41.36 -20.65 -10.00
CA LYS A 395 -40.31 -21.36 -10.76
C LYS A 395 -40.30 -20.89 -12.22
N HIS A 396 -39.12 -20.91 -12.87
CA HIS A 396 -38.83 -21.82 -13.99
C HIS A 396 -37.33 -21.90 -14.33
N ALA A 397 -36.89 -23.11 -14.69
CA ALA A 397 -35.58 -23.53 -15.20
C ALA A 397 -35.40 -23.10 -16.68
N ASN A 398 -34.23 -23.08 -17.35
CA ASN A 398 -33.21 -24.14 -17.59
C ASN A 398 -32.01 -23.56 -18.43
N PRO A 399 -31.00 -24.31 -18.96
CA PRO A 399 -29.55 -23.99 -18.81
C PRO A 399 -28.70 -23.84 -20.11
N VAL A 400 -27.35 -23.86 -19.97
CA VAL A 400 -26.25 -24.15 -20.96
C VAL A 400 -25.63 -22.89 -21.63
N GLU A 401 -24.31 -22.67 -21.84
CA GLU A 401 -23.16 -23.52 -22.23
C GLU A 401 -21.80 -22.92 -21.82
N LEU A 402 -20.81 -23.79 -21.53
CA LEU A 402 -19.40 -23.47 -21.23
C LEU A 402 -18.53 -24.15 -22.30
N VAL A 403 -17.76 -23.39 -23.07
CA VAL A 403 -16.79 -23.91 -24.04
C VAL A 403 -15.41 -23.90 -23.39
N THR A 404 -14.88 -25.09 -23.10
CA THR A 404 -13.48 -25.33 -22.72
C THR A 404 -12.73 -25.91 -23.91
N THR A 405 -11.64 -25.27 -24.33
CA THR A 405 -10.64 -25.88 -25.20
C THR A 405 -9.60 -26.58 -24.34
N GLY A 406 -9.64 -27.92 -24.35
CA GLY A 406 -8.64 -28.77 -23.70
C GLY A 406 -7.50 -29.12 -24.66
N VAL A 407 -6.28 -29.18 -24.11
CA VAL A 407 -5.20 -30.03 -24.62
C VAL A 407 -4.98 -31.10 -23.56
N GLY A 408 -5.19 -32.35 -23.96
CA GLY A 408 -5.27 -33.49 -23.04
C GLY A 408 -3.93 -34.08 -22.66
N HIS A 409 -3.93 -34.81 -21.53
CA HIS A 409 -3.22 -36.07 -21.42
C HIS A 409 -4.00 -37.02 -20.48
N LYS A 410 -4.01 -38.28 -20.91
CA LYS A 410 -4.67 -39.46 -20.30
C LYS A 410 -4.20 -39.71 -18.86
N GLN A 411 -5.10 -40.20 -18.01
CA GLN A 411 -4.78 -41.26 -17.06
C GLN A 411 -6.05 -41.96 -16.53
N GLU A 412 -5.83 -43.15 -16.01
CA GLU A 412 -6.68 -44.33 -16.05
C GLU A 412 -7.74 -44.43 -14.94
N HIS A 413 -8.73 -45.27 -15.20
CA HIS A 413 -9.76 -45.71 -14.26
C HIS A 413 -9.18 -46.53 -13.11
N VAL A 414 -9.49 -46.13 -11.87
CA VAL A 414 -9.54 -47.05 -10.73
C VAL A 414 -10.85 -46.83 -9.98
N SER A 415 -11.66 -47.89 -9.95
CA SER A 415 -12.90 -48.02 -9.20
C SER A 415 -12.64 -48.59 -7.81
N VAL A 416 -13.15 -47.97 -6.75
CA VAL A 416 -13.33 -48.64 -5.44
C VAL A 416 -14.69 -48.26 -4.84
N LYS A 417 -15.45 -49.30 -4.46
CA LYS A 417 -16.77 -49.27 -3.82
C LYS A 417 -16.68 -48.96 -2.31
N PRO A 418 -17.78 -48.51 -1.67
CA PRO A 418 -17.79 -48.14 -0.26
C PRO A 418 -17.95 -49.35 0.67
N VAL A 419 -17.40 -49.26 1.89
CA VAL A 419 -17.68 -50.18 3.00
C VAL A 419 -18.11 -49.37 4.22
N SER A 420 -19.02 -50.00 4.96
CA SER A 420 -20.01 -49.53 5.91
C SER A 420 -19.53 -49.26 7.35
N GLU A 421 -20.46 -48.64 8.09
CA GLU A 421 -20.52 -48.28 9.50
C GLU A 421 -20.31 -49.44 10.50
N ASP A 422 -19.77 -49.10 11.68
CA ASP A 422 -20.24 -49.44 13.04
C ASP A 422 -19.13 -49.06 14.07
N ASP A 423 -19.33 -48.63 15.32
CA ASP A 423 -20.33 -47.83 16.03
C ASP A 423 -19.74 -47.53 17.45
N LYS A 424 -20.23 -46.46 18.11
CA LYS A 424 -20.22 -46.15 19.58
C LYS A 424 -18.93 -45.76 20.34
N ARG A 425 -18.89 -44.51 20.84
CA ARG A 425 -19.43 -44.15 22.19
C ARG A 425 -19.54 -42.63 22.44
N LEU A 426 -20.65 -42.30 23.08
CA LEU A 426 -21.23 -41.02 23.52
C LEU A 426 -20.38 -40.15 24.45
N SER A 427 -20.45 -38.82 24.26
CA SER A 427 -21.03 -37.85 25.23
C SER A 427 -21.00 -36.40 24.67
N SER A 428 -22.17 -35.74 24.61
CA SER A 428 -22.35 -34.29 24.38
C SER A 428 -22.94 -33.65 25.66
N PRO A 429 -22.97 -32.30 25.85
CA PRO A 429 -23.86 -31.42 25.08
C PRO A 429 -23.34 -29.99 24.75
N SER A 430 -23.94 -29.40 23.70
CA SER A 430 -24.28 -27.96 23.46
C SER A 430 -23.19 -26.87 23.60
N GLU A 431 -22.92 -25.96 22.66
CA GLU A 431 -23.78 -25.22 21.74
C GLU A 431 -23.01 -24.88 20.44
N ALA A 432 -23.56 -25.24 19.29
CA ALA A 432 -23.09 -24.77 17.99
C ALA A 432 -24.20 -23.90 17.40
N GLN A 433 -23.99 -22.57 17.36
CA GLN A 433 -24.85 -21.69 16.58
C GLN A 433 -24.35 -21.66 15.13
N SER A 434 -25.19 -22.24 14.28
CA SER A 434 -25.14 -22.18 12.82
C SER A 434 -25.24 -20.74 12.30
N PHE A 435 -24.27 -20.32 11.49
CA PHE A 435 -24.36 -19.09 10.70
C PHE A 435 -25.40 -19.24 9.57
N PRO A 436 -26.37 -18.33 9.42
CA PRO A 436 -27.24 -18.32 8.25
C PRO A 436 -26.47 -17.83 7.02
N ARG A 437 -26.43 -18.66 5.98
CA ARG A 437 -26.16 -18.24 4.60
C ARG A 437 -27.36 -17.46 4.09
N THR A 438 -27.24 -16.13 3.98
CA THR A 438 -27.80 -15.24 2.92
C THR A 438 -27.78 -13.80 3.45
N LEU A 439 -26.92 -12.93 2.90
CA LEU A 439 -27.00 -11.48 3.08
C LEU A 439 -27.71 -10.89 1.87
N SER A 440 -29.01 -10.63 2.03
CA SER A 440 -29.81 -9.78 1.15
C SER A 440 -29.30 -8.34 1.19
N ALA A 441 -29.38 -7.66 0.04
CA ALA A 441 -28.93 -6.29 -0.18
C ALA A 441 -29.33 -5.30 0.94
N LEU A 442 -28.35 -4.56 1.45
CA LEU A 442 -28.56 -3.41 2.34
C LEU A 442 -28.76 -2.14 1.50
N PRO A 443 -29.65 -1.20 1.89
CA PRO A 443 -29.90 0.02 1.14
C PRO A 443 -28.67 0.94 1.17
N VAL A 444 -28.39 1.57 0.02
CA VAL A 444 -27.35 2.59 -0.15
C VAL A 444 -27.92 3.92 0.35
N TYR A 445 -27.29 4.53 1.35
CA TYR A 445 -27.55 5.92 1.73
C TYR A 445 -26.43 6.81 1.21
N SER A 446 -26.79 7.74 0.32
CA SER A 446 -25.93 8.83 -0.13
C SER A 446 -26.28 10.07 0.69
N TYR A 447 -25.30 10.69 1.36
CA TYR A 447 -25.52 11.96 2.04
C TYR A 447 -25.36 13.12 1.05
N ALA A 448 -26.37 13.97 0.95
CA ALA A 448 -26.31 15.27 0.29
C ALA A 448 -26.43 16.36 1.36
N GLY A 449 -25.47 17.28 1.42
CA GLY A 449 -25.52 18.43 2.30
C GLY A 449 -26.02 19.67 1.55
N VAL A 450 -26.85 20.48 2.21
CA VAL A 450 -27.31 21.77 1.69
C VAL A 450 -26.68 22.88 2.52
N TYR A 451 -25.94 23.77 1.88
CA TYR A 451 -25.40 24.97 2.51
C TYR A 451 -26.11 26.20 1.95
N PHE A 452 -26.58 27.07 2.85
CA PHE A 452 -27.11 28.38 2.49
C PHE A 452 -26.07 29.44 2.76
N ASN A 453 -25.66 30.18 1.73
CA ASN A 453 -24.78 31.34 1.90
C ASN A 453 -25.63 32.63 2.05
N PRO A 454 -25.76 33.19 3.26
CA PRO A 454 -26.64 34.32 3.50
C PRO A 454 -26.19 35.63 2.82
N LEU A 455 -24.94 35.73 2.37
CA LEU A 455 -24.43 36.93 1.68
C LEU A 455 -24.84 37.01 0.20
N PHE A 456 -25.15 35.87 -0.44
CA PHE A 456 -25.42 35.81 -1.89
C PHE A 456 -26.78 35.22 -2.26
N GLY A 457 -27.57 34.74 -1.28
CA GLY A 457 -28.92 34.22 -1.51
C GLY A 457 -28.98 32.91 -2.31
N ASN A 458 -27.84 32.21 -2.46
CA ASN A 458 -27.76 30.95 -3.20
C ASN A 458 -27.80 29.76 -2.23
N LEU A 459 -28.59 28.74 -2.59
CA LEU A 459 -28.47 27.38 -2.05
C LEU A 459 -27.40 26.64 -2.86
N THR A 460 -26.41 26.05 -2.20
CA THR A 460 -25.42 25.19 -2.83
C THR A 460 -25.60 23.77 -2.31
N PHE A 461 -25.82 22.84 -3.24
CA PHE A 461 -25.84 21.41 -2.96
C PHE A 461 -24.41 20.88 -3.04
N PHE A 462 -23.99 20.15 -2.02
CA PHE A 462 -22.74 19.38 -2.06
C PHE A 462 -23.09 17.90 -1.92
N ALA A 463 -22.77 17.13 -2.96
CA ALA A 463 -22.60 15.69 -2.85
C ALA A 463 -21.11 15.45 -2.53
N ASP A 464 -20.83 14.60 -1.55
CA ASP A 464 -19.46 14.27 -1.17
C ASP A 464 -18.82 13.36 -2.24
N ILE A 465 -18.20 13.98 -3.24
CA ILE A 465 -17.46 13.29 -4.32
C ILE A 465 -16.06 13.01 -3.82
N THR A 466 -15.90 12.07 -2.87
CA THR A 466 -14.57 11.76 -2.31
C THR A 466 -14.31 10.26 -2.10
N CYS A 467 -14.80 9.35 -2.95
CA CYS A 467 -14.19 7.99 -2.99
C CYS A 467 -14.29 7.19 -4.31
N SER A 468 -14.71 7.80 -5.43
CA SER A 468 -14.86 7.07 -6.71
C SER A 468 -13.56 6.42 -7.19
N CYS A 469 -12.42 7.08 -7.00
CA CYS A 469 -11.11 6.61 -7.45
C CYS A 469 -10.61 5.37 -6.69
N LEU A 470 -10.92 5.22 -5.40
CA LEU A 470 -10.49 4.05 -4.62
C LEU A 470 -11.43 2.86 -4.83
N GLN A 471 -12.73 3.14 -4.92
CA GLN A 471 -13.76 2.15 -5.22
C GLN A 471 -13.57 1.52 -6.61
N SER A 472 -13.27 2.34 -7.62
CA SER A 472 -12.95 1.88 -8.99
C SER A 472 -11.74 0.92 -9.01
N LYS A 473 -10.69 1.21 -8.23
CA LYS A 473 -9.48 0.35 -8.14
C LYS A 473 -9.80 -1.02 -7.54
N MET A 474 -10.65 -1.09 -6.52
CA MET A 474 -11.02 -2.35 -5.88
C MET A 474 -11.97 -3.20 -6.73
N ASN A 475 -12.92 -2.56 -7.42
CA ASN A 475 -13.78 -3.23 -8.40
C ASN A 475 -12.96 -3.92 -9.50
N MET A 476 -11.94 -3.25 -10.03
CA MET A 476 -11.03 -3.82 -11.01
C MET A 476 -10.24 -5.01 -10.44
N LEU A 477 -9.69 -4.88 -9.22
CA LEU A 477 -8.96 -5.97 -8.56
C LEU A 477 -9.84 -7.21 -8.33
N SER A 478 -11.08 -7.01 -7.89
CA SER A 478 -12.05 -8.10 -7.71
C SER A 478 -12.45 -8.74 -9.04
N GLY A 479 -12.63 -7.94 -10.11
CA GLY A 479 -13.00 -8.45 -11.44
C GLY A 479 -11.89 -9.23 -12.14
N ILE A 480 -10.61 -8.89 -11.88
CA ILE A 480 -9.45 -9.63 -12.40
C ILE A 480 -9.30 -10.99 -11.71
N LEU A 481 -9.58 -11.05 -10.40
CA LEU A 481 -9.40 -12.27 -9.59
C LEU A 481 -10.65 -13.16 -9.57
N HIS A 482 -11.83 -12.59 -9.87
CA HIS A 482 -13.10 -13.29 -10.01
C HIS A 482 -13.84 -12.76 -11.26
N PRO A 483 -13.78 -13.45 -12.41
CA PRO A 483 -14.50 -13.01 -13.60
C PRO A 483 -15.99 -13.26 -13.40
N VAL A 484 -16.72 -12.25 -12.94
CA VAL A 484 -18.19 -12.31 -12.84
C VAL A 484 -18.80 -11.39 -13.90
N ARG A 485 -19.62 -12.00 -14.76
CA ARG A 485 -20.53 -11.33 -15.70
C ARG A 485 -21.53 -10.50 -14.90
N ASN A 486 -21.51 -9.18 -15.06
CA ASN A 486 -22.69 -8.32 -15.27
C ASN A 486 -22.27 -6.85 -15.24
N HIS A 487 -22.82 -6.08 -16.18
CA HIS A 487 -22.55 -4.65 -16.37
C HIS A 487 -23.14 -3.80 -15.24
N THR A 488 -22.41 -2.74 -14.87
CA THR A 488 -22.95 -1.54 -14.23
C THR A 488 -22.28 -0.33 -14.87
N PHE A 489 -23.09 0.61 -15.36
CA PHE A 489 -22.67 1.89 -15.91
C PHE A 489 -22.63 2.94 -14.79
N ASP A 490 -21.61 3.81 -14.80
CA ASP A 490 -21.55 5.00 -13.95
C ASP A 490 -22.26 6.16 -14.65
N VAL A 491 -23.14 6.88 -13.94
CA VAL A 491 -23.76 8.13 -14.41
C VAL A 491 -23.16 9.29 -13.63
N GLU A 492 -22.57 10.25 -14.35
CA GLU A 492 -22.04 11.51 -13.79
C GLU A 492 -23.06 12.63 -14.08
N LEU A 493 -23.54 13.33 -13.05
CA LEU A 493 -24.44 14.48 -13.18
C LEU A 493 -23.67 15.77 -12.89
N THR A 494 -23.52 16.63 -13.90
CA THR A 494 -22.84 17.93 -13.79
C THR A 494 -23.76 19.08 -14.19
N GLU A 495 -24.81 19.40 -13.43
CA GLU A 495 -25.52 20.69 -13.59
C GLU A 495 -26.06 21.28 -12.28
N SER A 496 -26.04 22.62 -12.20
CA SER A 496 -26.43 23.41 -11.02
C SER A 496 -27.90 23.86 -11.11
N LEU A 497 -28.71 23.56 -10.09
CA LEU A 497 -30.08 24.10 -9.95
C LEU A 497 -30.07 25.57 -9.50
N ARG A 498 -30.89 26.42 -10.14
CA ARG A 498 -31.15 27.82 -9.71
C ARG A 498 -32.64 28.03 -9.45
N PHE A 499 -32.98 28.65 -8.32
CA PHE A 499 -34.33 29.15 -8.05
C PHE A 499 -34.51 30.54 -8.68
N LEU A 500 -35.64 30.77 -9.35
CA LEU A 500 -35.94 32.01 -10.09
C LEU A 500 -36.67 33.08 -9.25
N SER A 501 -36.94 32.85 -7.96
CA SER A 501 -37.53 33.86 -7.08
C SER A 501 -36.97 33.81 -5.66
N LYS A 502 -36.80 34.99 -5.04
CA LYS A 502 -36.39 35.12 -3.63
C LYS A 502 -37.56 34.71 -2.72
N PRO A 503 -37.35 33.82 -1.73
CA PRO A 503 -38.39 33.50 -0.76
C PRO A 503 -38.66 34.73 0.13
N SER A 504 -39.94 35.05 0.31
CA SER A 504 -40.40 36.25 1.05
C SER A 504 -40.43 36.08 2.58
N LYS A 505 -40.01 34.92 3.11
CA LYS A 505 -39.91 34.67 4.56
C LYS A 505 -38.67 33.83 4.90
N GLN A 506 -38.04 34.14 6.03
CA GLN A 506 -36.88 33.42 6.59
C GLN A 506 -37.19 31.92 6.70
N MET A 507 -36.37 31.08 6.06
CA MET A 507 -36.41 29.62 6.26
C MET A 507 -35.87 29.28 7.65
N PRO A 508 -36.48 28.36 8.41
CA PRO A 508 -35.89 27.81 9.61
C PRO A 508 -34.67 26.92 9.26
N PRO A 509 -33.70 26.75 10.17
CA PRO A 509 -32.38 26.19 9.88
C PRO A 509 -32.33 24.69 9.54
N GLN A 510 -33.46 23.99 9.49
CA GLN A 510 -33.54 22.56 9.13
C GLN A 510 -34.84 22.28 8.39
N ALA A 511 -34.78 22.23 7.05
CA ALA A 511 -35.85 21.69 6.22
C ALA A 511 -35.37 20.37 5.60
N ALA A 512 -36.12 19.29 5.83
CA ALA A 512 -35.88 18.01 5.18
C ALA A 512 -36.59 17.98 3.82
N PHE A 513 -35.87 17.57 2.79
CA PHE A 513 -36.41 17.36 1.45
C PHE A 513 -36.26 15.89 1.09
N LYS A 514 -37.28 15.33 0.42
CA LYS A 514 -37.23 14.04 -0.24
C LYS A 514 -37.06 14.28 -1.73
N VAL A 515 -36.12 13.61 -2.37
CA VAL A 515 -35.92 13.69 -3.82
C VAL A 515 -36.15 12.32 -4.42
N ASP A 516 -37.09 12.24 -5.35
CA ASP A 516 -37.44 11.04 -6.08
C ASP A 516 -36.94 11.17 -7.53
N PHE A 517 -36.29 10.13 -8.05
CA PHE A 517 -35.79 10.08 -9.43
C PHE A 517 -36.63 9.12 -10.25
N THR A 518 -37.02 9.54 -11.45
CA THR A 518 -37.64 8.67 -12.44
C THR A 518 -36.59 8.30 -13.48
N VAL A 519 -36.50 7.01 -13.78
CA VAL A 519 -35.54 6.44 -14.75
C VAL A 519 -36.33 5.79 -15.88
N ASP A 520 -35.92 6.04 -17.12
CA ASP A 520 -36.59 5.46 -18.29
C ASP A 520 -36.17 4.01 -18.56
N SER A 521 -36.75 3.42 -19.60
CA SER A 521 -36.50 2.03 -20.01
C SER A 521 -35.06 1.75 -20.43
N ASN A 522 -34.25 2.79 -20.67
CA ASN A 522 -32.84 2.67 -21.02
C ASN A 522 -31.92 2.84 -19.80
N GLY A 523 -32.49 3.11 -18.61
CA GLY A 523 -31.71 3.32 -17.40
C GLY A 523 -31.23 4.76 -17.22
N GLU A 524 -31.70 5.71 -18.03
CA GLU A 524 -31.34 7.13 -17.91
C GLU A 524 -32.35 7.89 -17.04
N VAL A 525 -31.87 8.83 -16.22
CA VAL A 525 -32.73 9.66 -15.37
C VAL A 525 -33.57 10.57 -16.25
N SER A 526 -34.85 10.26 -16.38
CA SER A 526 -35.81 10.97 -17.23
C SER A 526 -36.58 12.06 -16.47
N GLY A 527 -36.56 12.05 -15.14
CA GLY A 527 -37.22 13.05 -14.30
C GLY A 527 -36.69 13.08 -12.86
N VAL A 528 -36.80 14.24 -12.20
CA VAL A 528 -36.43 14.44 -10.79
C VAL A 528 -37.53 15.24 -10.11
N ASP A 529 -38.14 14.67 -9.08
CA ASP A 529 -39.17 15.31 -8.28
C ASP A 529 -38.64 15.58 -6.87
N VAL A 530 -38.79 16.82 -6.39
CA VAL A 530 -38.34 17.23 -5.06
C VAL A 530 -39.56 17.56 -4.22
N HIS A 531 -39.78 16.75 -3.19
CA HIS A 531 -40.83 16.95 -2.22
C HIS A 531 -40.23 17.61 -0.97
N SER A 532 -40.76 18.77 -0.60
CA SER A 532 -40.54 19.30 0.74
C SER A 532 -41.67 18.81 1.64
N GLY A 533 -41.39 18.52 2.91
CA GLY A 533 -42.44 18.27 3.92
C GLY A 533 -43.34 19.48 4.22
N TRP A 534 -43.21 20.57 3.45
CA TRP A 534 -43.96 21.81 3.59
C TRP A 534 -44.87 21.99 2.39
N SER A 535 -46.15 22.31 2.64
CA SER A 535 -47.05 22.80 1.60
C SER A 535 -46.70 24.26 1.27
N MET A 536 -45.74 24.46 0.38
CA MET A 536 -45.59 25.73 -0.34
C MET A 536 -45.65 25.41 -1.84
N GLU A 537 -46.71 25.88 -2.49
CA GLU A 537 -46.80 25.92 -3.95
C GLU A 537 -45.75 26.90 -4.47
N VAL A 538 -44.58 26.38 -4.84
CA VAL A 538 -43.63 27.11 -5.68
C VAL A 538 -43.45 26.28 -6.95
N PRO A 539 -43.96 26.74 -8.10
CA PRO A 539 -43.78 26.00 -9.35
C PRO A 539 -42.29 26.00 -9.71
N ILE A 540 -41.71 24.80 -9.79
CA ILE A 540 -40.36 24.58 -10.32
C ILE A 540 -40.51 24.26 -11.81
N HIS A 541 -40.02 25.13 -12.68
CA HIS A 541 -39.96 24.85 -14.12
C HIS A 541 -38.55 24.51 -14.55
N PHE A 542 -38.38 23.31 -15.13
CA PHE A 542 -37.14 22.88 -15.78
C PHE A 542 -37.04 23.52 -17.16
N ILE A 543 -36.00 24.33 -17.40
CA ILE A 543 -35.69 24.82 -18.74
C ILE A 543 -34.72 23.83 -19.40
N ARG A 544 -35.22 22.92 -20.24
CA ARG A 544 -34.40 22.08 -21.13
C ARG A 544 -33.77 22.97 -22.21
N ARG A 545 -32.44 22.99 -22.30
CA ARG A 545 -31.74 23.32 -23.55
C ARG A 545 -30.61 22.32 -23.78
N PHE A 546 -30.77 21.49 -24.81
CA PHE A 546 -29.72 20.60 -25.32
C PHE A 546 -28.61 21.42 -25.99
N ARG A 547 -27.37 21.10 -25.66
CA ARG A 547 -26.29 20.96 -26.63
C ARG A 547 -25.25 19.97 -26.17
#